data_AF-A0A849IRL7-F1
#
_entry.id   AF-A0A849IRL7-F1
#
_cell.length_a   1.000
_cell.length_b   1.000
_cell.length_c   1.000
_cell.angle_alpha   90.00
_cell.angle_beta   90.00
_cell.angle_gamma   90.00
#
_symmetry.space_group_name_H-M   'P 1'
#
loop_
_entity.id
_entity.type
_entity.pdbx_description
1 polymer ?
#
loop_
_entity_poly.entity_id
_entity_poly.type
_entity_poly.pdbx_seq_one_letter_code
_entity_poly.pdbx_strand_id
1 'polypeptide(L)' 'MLQTLEVEIDEQGRVHPIGEAVKLPAGPALLTLLAPAGNETAILSEAALAEDWLKPEEDEAWAYLQPGK' A
#
# COMPACT_ATOMS: atom_id res chain seq x y z
N MET A 1 29.47 6.65 3.12
CA MET A 1 28.43 5.62 3.32
C MET A 1 27.09 6.32 3.34
N LEU A 2 26.06 5.73 2.72
CA LEU A 2 24.68 6.22 2.86
C LEU A 2 24.14 5.74 4.21
N GLN A 3 23.46 6.63 4.93
CA GLN A 3 22.72 6.30 6.15
C GLN A 3 21.24 6.37 5.82
N THR A 4 20.49 5.33 6.16
CA THR A 4 19.03 5.28 6.01
C THR A 4 18.40 5.35 7.39
N LEU A 5 17.44 6.24 7.56
CA LEU A 5 16.67 6.40 8.80
C LEU A 5 15.22 6.05 8.51
N GLU A 6 14.62 5.25 9.38
CA GLU A 6 13.19 4.97 9.32
C GLU A 6 12.41 6.12 9.97
N VAL A 7 11.41 6.61 9.25
CA VAL A 7 10.67 7.82 9.64
C VAL A 7 9.19 7.64 9.32
N GLU A 8 8.34 8.28 10.11
CA GLU A 8 6.93 8.50 9.83
C GLU A 8 6.73 9.93 9.32
N ILE A 9 5.82 10.11 8.37
CA ILE A 9 5.42 11.44 7.88
C ILE A 9 3.99 11.69 8.36
N ASP A 10 3.80 12.71 9.18
CA ASP A 10 2.46 13.06 9.70
C ASP A 10 1.57 13.74 8.64
N GLU A 11 0.29 13.94 8.97
CA GLU A 11 -0.67 14.61 8.08
C GLU A 11 -0.29 16.06 7.73
N GLN A 12 0.62 16.67 8.48
CA GLN A 12 1.14 18.01 8.22
C GLN A 12 2.43 17.99 7.39
N GLY A 13 2.88 16.80 6.96
CA GLY A 13 4.09 16.60 6.16
C GLY A 13 5.38 16.70 6.97
N ARG A 14 5.33 16.60 8.30
CA ARG A 14 6.54 16.61 9.14
C ARG A 14 7.10 15.21 9.27
N VAL A 15 8.42 15.12 9.17
CA VAL A 15 9.17 13.87 9.26
C VAL A 15 9.55 13.63 10.72
N HIS A 16 9.10 12.49 11.27
CA HIS A 16 9.40 12.07 12.63
C HIS A 16 10.21 10.78 12.61
N PRO A 17 11.38 10.72 13.25
CA PRO A 17 12.15 9.48 13.33
C PRO A 17 11.41 8.43 14.15
N ILE A 18 11.38 7.19 13.65
CA ILE A 18 10.88 6.05 14.39
C ILE A 18 12.03 5.53 15.27
N GLY A 19 11.92 5.73 16.59
CA GLY A 19 12.92 5.30 17.57
C GLY A 19 13.76 6.44 18.14
N GLU A 20 15.08 6.23 18.27
CA GLU A 20 15.97 7.20 18.91
C GLU A 20 16.17 8.45 18.04
N ALA A 21 16.17 9.63 18.68
CA ALA A 21 16.33 10.90 17.99
C ALA A 21 17.73 11.03 17.38
N VAL A 22 17.83 10.93 16.05
CA VAL A 22 19.08 11.09 15.31
C VAL A 22 19.33 12.57 14.99
N LYS A 23 20.51 13.08 15.34
CA LYS A 23 20.97 14.39 14.87
C LYS A 23 21.50 14.26 13.43
N LEU A 24 20.77 14.82 12.48
CA LEU A 24 21.19 14.86 11.09
C LEU A 24 22.25 15.95 10.87
N PRO A 25 23.33 15.67 10.11
CA PRO A 25 24.31 16.68 9.73
C PRO A 25 23.70 17.66 8.72
N ALA A 26 24.22 18.90 8.70
CA ALA A 26 23.83 19.88 7.69
C ALA A 26 24.41 19.50 6.31
N GLY A 27 23.58 19.50 5.27
CA GLY A 27 24.02 19.21 3.90
C GLY A 27 22.89 18.74 2.99
N PRO A 28 23.21 18.41 1.73
CA PRO A 28 22.26 17.81 0.80
C PRO A 28 21.86 16.40 1.28
N ALA A 29 20.56 16.11 1.22
CA ALA A 29 19.99 14.82 1.61
C ALA A 29 19.02 14.33 0.53
N LEU A 30 18.80 13.02 0.50
CA LEU A 30 17.81 12.34 -0.34
C LEU A 30 16.68 11.85 0.56
N LEU A 31 15.44 12.14 0.18
CA LEU A 31 14.25 11.60 0.82
C LEU A 31 13.57 10.64 -0.15
N THR A 32 13.35 9.41 0.29
CA THR A 32 12.65 8.38 -0.48
C THR A 32 11.32 8.10 0.19
N LEU A 33 10.21 8.34 -0.52
CA LEU A 33 8.87 7.99 -0.05
C LEU A 33 8.62 6.52 -0.37
N LEU A 34 8.23 5.75 0.64
CA LEU A 34 7.79 4.37 0.44
C LEU A 34 6.35 4.40 -0.07
N ALA A 35 6.09 3.67 -1.15
CA ALA A 35 4.71 3.37 -1.52
C ALA A 35 4.03 2.63 -0.36
N PRO A 36 2.72 2.81 -0.13
CA PRO A 36 2.01 1.96 0.80
C PRO A 36 2.33 0.51 0.41
N ALA A 37 2.60 -0.34 1.41
CA ALA A 37 2.76 -1.76 1.18
C ALA A 37 1.43 -2.25 0.59
N GLY A 38 1.37 -2.31 -0.74
CA GLY A 38 0.27 -2.95 -1.44
C GLY A 38 0.18 -4.35 -0.88
N ASN A 39 -1.03 -4.86 -0.69
CA ASN A 39 -1.19 -6.25 -0.31
C ASN A 39 -0.62 -7.08 -1.47
N GLU A 40 0.64 -7.49 -1.38
CA GLU A 40 1.36 -8.15 -2.47
C GLU A 40 0.60 -9.39 -2.93
N THR A 41 -0.09 -10.05 -2.00
CA THR A 41 -1.03 -11.13 -2.28
C THR A 41 -2.20 -10.68 -3.16
N ALA A 42 -2.79 -9.50 -2.90
CA ALA A 42 -3.87 -8.98 -3.75
C ALA A 42 -3.39 -8.66 -5.18
N ILE A 43 -2.17 -8.11 -5.33
CA ILE A 43 -1.59 -7.83 -6.65
C ILE A 43 -1.28 -9.13 -7.40
N LEU A 44 -0.75 -10.15 -6.71
CA LEU A 44 -0.44 -11.45 -7.31
C LEU A 44 -1.69 -12.30 -7.61
N SER A 45 -2.76 -12.12 -6.83
CA SER A 45 -4.04 -12.81 -7.05
C SER A 45 -4.90 -12.18 -8.15
N GLU A 46 -4.58 -10.97 -8.63
CA GLU A 46 -5.36 -10.25 -9.65
C GLU A 46 -5.57 -11.09 -10.92
N ALA A 47 -4.51 -11.72 -11.44
CA ALA A 47 -4.60 -12.54 -12.65
C ALA A 47 -5.44 -13.82 -12.46
N ALA A 48 -5.30 -14.48 -11.30
CA ALA A 48 -6.06 -15.69 -11.00
C ALA A 48 -7.55 -15.41 -10.75
N LEU A 49 -7.86 -14.29 -10.09
CA LEU A 49 -9.25 -13.86 -9.84
C LEU A 49 -9.94 -13.36 -11.12
N ALA A 50 -9.18 -12.75 -12.05
CA ALA A 50 -9.73 -12.29 -13.33
C ALA A 50 -10.28 -13.42 -14.20
N GLU A 51 -9.68 -14.62 -14.17
CA GLU A 51 -10.19 -15.79 -14.90
C GLU A 51 -11.45 -16.38 -14.23
N ASP A 52 -11.47 -16.41 -12.90
CA ASP A 52 -12.59 -16.98 -12.14
C ASP A 52 -13.85 -16.09 -12.14
N TRP A 53 -13.69 -14.76 -12.23
CA TRP A 53 -14.80 -13.81 -12.29
C TRP A 53 -15.60 -13.81 -13.60
N LEU A 54 -15.14 -14.49 -14.64
CA LEU A 54 -15.86 -14.62 -15.92
C LEU A 54 -16.73 -15.89 -15.99
N LYS A 55 -16.81 -16.65 -14.91
CA LYS A 55 -17.60 -17.87 -14.84
C LYS A 55 -19.10 -17.53 -14.72
N PRO A 56 -19.98 -18.21 -15.47
CA PRO A 56 -21.44 -18.01 -15.37
C PRO A 56 -21.99 -18.18 -13.95
N GLU A 57 -21.33 -19.00 -13.13
CA GLU A 57 -21.67 -19.22 -11.73
C GLU A 57 -21.54 -17.95 -10.88
N GLU A 58 -20.60 -17.07 -11.21
CA GLU A 58 -20.46 -15.76 -10.56
C GLU A 58 -21.59 -14.82 -11.00
N ASP A 59 -21.94 -14.77 -12.29
CA ASP A 59 -23.08 -13.97 -12.76
C ASP A 59 -24.39 -14.38 -12.06
N GLU A 60 -24.60 -15.69 -11.84
CA GLU A 60 -25.74 -16.20 -11.06
C GLU A 60 -25.66 -15.77 -9.60
N ALA A 61 -24.50 -15.93 -8.95
CA ALA A 61 -24.30 -15.53 -7.55
C ALA A 61 -24.58 -14.03 -7.33
N TRP A 62 -24.15 -13.18 -8.26
CA TRP A 62 -24.34 -11.73 -8.18
C TRP A 62 -25.78 -11.31 -8.49
N ALA A 63 -26.50 -12.07 -9.34
CA ALA A 63 -27.92 -11.83 -9.62
C ALA A 63 -28.80 -11.91 -8.35
N TYR A 64 -28.42 -12.74 -7.36
CA TYR A 64 -29.13 -12.85 -6.09
C TYR A 64 -28.91 -11.68 -5.13
N LEU A 65 -27.89 -10.84 -5.37
CA LEU A 65 -27.49 -9.74 -4.49
C LEU A 65 -28.04 -8.38 -4.92
N GLN A 66 -28.88 -8.31 -5.96
CA GLN A 66 -29.47 -7.06 -6.36
C GLN A 66 -30.49 -6.56 -5.32
N PRO A 67 -30.36 -5.31 -4.83
CA PRO A 67 -31.31 -4.75 -3.89
C PRO A 67 -32.64 -4.46 -4.61
N GLY A 68 -33.68 -5.23 -4.28
CA GLY A 68 -35.04 -4.97 -4.77
C GLY A 68 -35.87 -6.17 -5.26
N LYS A 69 -35.61 -7.39 -4.78
CA LYS A 69 -36.63 -8.45 -4.81
C LYS A 69 -37.37 -8.53 -3.49
#